data_AF-A0A2G6NTT3-F1
#
_entry.id   AF-A0A2G6NTT3-F1
#
_cell.length_a   1.000
_cell.length_b   1.000
_cell.length_c   1.000
_cell.angle_alpha   90.00
_cell.angle_beta   90.00
_cell.angle_gamma   90.00
#
_symmetry.space_group_name_H-M   'P 1'
#
loop_
_entity.id
_entity.type
_entity.pdbx_description
1 polymer ?
#
loop_
_entity_poly.entity_id
_entity_poly.type
_entity_poly.pdbx_seq_one_letter_code
_entity_poly.pdbx_strand_id
1 'polypeptide(L)'
;MKKLLCQGIIVVLLLAVTGMAQGAEPPRQEIKLRDGKTLRGVIRQIRSSLYLVQTKQDLYELCAEDIVSVGGQPGVPPQAATQPLDYDQRRVVLHADGTAEVWVAHDITNNFDRVLTYAMFGAKERELPSMRTMAAYDQFGNKLNVRIEPRTGTDLYNVFVDFVVPVLPGETMRGSLRTLHTDRIQREGKKCRYGFWGNMPGDRLLTRRVELPLGAKLTKVEPRPNLEIEHEGRTIIVWRRYYPALSEFPLVVEYELPGE
;
A
#
# COMPACT_ATOMS: atom_id res chain seq x y z
N MET A 1 -44.25 -5.22 -15.67
CA MET A 1 -44.16 -3.84 -15.17
C MET A 1 -42.82 -3.68 -14.43
N LYS A 2 -41.97 -2.77 -14.95
CA LYS A 2 -40.76 -2.15 -14.38
C LYS A 2 -39.71 -3.04 -13.67
N LYS A 3 -38.70 -3.45 -14.46
CA LYS A 3 -37.31 -3.64 -13.99
C LYS A 3 -36.85 -2.32 -13.36
N LEU A 4 -36.54 -2.32 -12.06
CA LEU A 4 -35.78 -1.22 -11.44
C LEU A 4 -34.29 -1.55 -11.50
N LEU A 5 -33.57 -0.81 -12.35
CA LEU A 5 -32.14 -0.59 -12.20
C LEU A 5 -31.91 0.10 -10.86
N CYS A 6 -31.25 -0.56 -9.92
CA CYS A 6 -30.76 0.07 -8.70
C CYS A 6 -29.27 0.37 -8.86
N GLN A 7 -28.97 1.67 -8.85
CA GLN A 7 -27.65 2.27 -8.89
C GLN A 7 -26.81 1.75 -7.72
N GLY A 8 -25.75 1.00 -8.04
CA GLY A 8 -24.81 0.48 -7.08
C GLY A 8 -23.79 1.52 -6.69
N ILE A 9 -23.70 1.82 -5.40
CA ILE A 9 -22.41 2.19 -4.79
C ILE A 9 -21.79 0.87 -4.35
N ILE A 10 -21.11 0.24 -5.29
CA ILE A 10 -20.11 -0.78 -5.00
C ILE A 10 -19.03 -0.03 -4.20
N VAL A 11 -18.58 -0.55 -3.07
CA VAL A 11 -17.26 -0.15 -2.53
C VAL A 11 -16.25 -0.76 -3.50
N VAL A 12 -16.06 -0.05 -4.61
CA VAL A 12 -15.09 -0.40 -5.62
C VAL A 12 -13.75 -0.04 -4.98
N LEU A 13 -12.89 -1.03 -4.74
CA LEU A 13 -11.46 -0.74 -4.74
C LEU A 13 -11.10 -0.42 -6.20
N LEU A 14 -11.41 0.80 -6.60
CA LEU A 14 -11.18 1.31 -7.95
C LEU A 14 -9.70 1.61 -7.99
N LEU A 15 -8.90 0.66 -8.46
CA LEU A 15 -7.62 0.97 -9.10
C LEU A 15 -7.93 1.65 -10.44
N ALA A 16 -8.56 2.83 -10.38
CA ALA A 16 -8.62 3.75 -11.49
C ALA A 16 -7.21 4.29 -11.67
N VAL A 17 -6.48 3.70 -12.61
CA VAL A 17 -5.43 4.43 -13.32
C VAL A 17 -6.15 5.29 -14.35
N THR A 18 -6.73 6.40 -13.89
CA THR A 18 -7.13 7.52 -14.74
C THR A 18 -5.90 8.40 -14.93
N GLY A 19 -5.56 8.67 -16.19
CA GLY A 19 -4.53 9.65 -16.53
C GLY A 19 -4.96 11.01 -16.02
N MET A 20 -4.28 11.52 -14.99
CA MET A 20 -4.50 12.84 -14.40
C MET A 20 -3.16 13.31 -13.83
N ALA A 21 -2.95 14.63 -13.91
CA ALA A 21 -1.73 15.36 -13.60
C ALA A 21 -0.94 14.83 -12.39
N GLN A 22 0.40 14.85 -12.49
CA GLN A 22 1.30 14.64 -11.37
C GLN A 22 0.85 15.52 -10.19
N GLY A 23 0.39 14.90 -9.11
CA GLY A 23 0.08 15.62 -7.88
C GLY A 23 1.35 16.29 -7.39
N ALA A 24 1.38 17.62 -7.36
CA ALA A 24 2.52 18.35 -6.81
C ALA A 24 2.70 17.95 -5.34
N GLU A 25 3.94 17.61 -4.95
CA GLU A 25 4.25 17.33 -3.54
C GLU A 25 3.81 18.56 -2.70
N PRO A 26 3.02 18.36 -1.62
CA PRO A 26 2.62 19.48 -0.78
C PRO A 26 3.83 20.27 -0.28
N PRO A 27 3.72 21.60 -0.13
CA PRO A 27 4.86 22.41 0.31
C PRO A 27 5.33 21.95 1.69
N ARG A 28 6.65 21.82 1.84
CA ARG A 28 7.27 21.52 3.13
C ARG A 28 7.27 22.76 4.00
N GLN A 29 6.72 22.62 5.19
CA GLN A 29 6.55 23.68 6.16
C GLN A 29 7.48 23.46 7.35
N GLU A 30 7.86 24.56 8.01
CA GLU A 30 8.50 24.51 9.32
C GLU A 30 7.44 24.20 10.38
N ILE A 31 7.70 23.24 11.25
CA ILE A 31 6.78 22.74 12.27
C ILE A 31 7.54 22.79 13.59
N LYS A 32 7.13 23.70 14.49
CA LYS A 32 7.75 23.85 15.81
C LYS A 32 7.01 23.01 16.82
N LEU A 33 7.74 22.22 17.59
CA LEU A 33 7.21 21.34 18.62
C LEU A 33 7.36 21.95 20.01
N ARG A 34 6.53 21.48 20.95
CA ARG A 34 6.51 21.95 22.34
C ARG A 34 7.80 21.65 23.10
N ASP A 35 8.50 20.58 22.73
CA ASP A 35 9.81 20.21 23.28
C ASP A 35 10.96 21.10 22.76
N GLY A 36 10.68 22.10 21.92
CA GLY A 36 11.66 22.99 21.31
C GLY A 36 12.24 22.48 19.98
N LYS A 37 11.92 21.25 19.56
CA LYS A 37 12.38 20.71 18.27
C LYS A 37 11.67 21.42 17.12
N THR A 38 12.39 21.60 16.01
CA THR A 38 11.81 22.11 14.76
C THR A 38 11.99 21.08 13.65
N LEU A 39 10.88 20.72 13.01
CA LEU A 39 10.83 19.81 11.86
C LEU A 39 10.58 20.60 10.58
N ARG A 40 11.11 20.13 9.44
CA ARG A 40 10.77 20.66 8.12
C ARG A 40 10.19 19.54 7.26
N GLY A 41 8.90 19.58 6.98
CA GLY A 41 8.19 18.47 6.34
C GLY A 41 6.80 18.78 5.84
N VAL A 42 6.18 17.79 5.22
CA VAL A 42 4.76 17.79 4.85
C VAL A 42 3.95 17.36 6.07
N ILE A 43 2.94 18.14 6.43
CA ILE A 43 2.03 17.83 7.53
C ILE A 43 0.66 17.39 7.02
N ARG A 44 0.12 16.32 7.58
CA ARG A 44 -1.17 15.75 7.23
C ARG A 44 -1.93 15.32 8.47
N GLN A 45 -3.11 15.87 8.69
CA GLN A 45 -4.03 15.39 9.72
C GLN A 45 -4.57 14.02 9.31
N ILE A 46 -4.51 13.06 10.23
CA ILE A 46 -4.97 11.69 10.02
C ILE A 46 -6.11 11.29 10.96
N ARG A 47 -6.26 12.00 12.09
CA ARG A 47 -7.42 11.95 13.00
C ARG A 47 -7.61 13.34 13.63
N SER A 48 -8.72 13.56 14.33
CA SER A 48 -9.10 14.86 14.91
C SER A 48 -7.98 15.54 15.71
N SER A 49 -7.10 14.78 16.36
CA SER A 49 -5.97 15.29 17.15
C SER A 49 -4.61 14.69 16.75
N LEU A 50 -4.52 13.93 15.65
CA LEU A 50 -3.30 13.22 15.25
C LEU A 50 -2.84 13.63 13.86
N TYR A 51 -1.56 13.94 13.74
CA TYR A 51 -0.92 14.45 12.54
C TYR A 51 0.29 13.60 12.15
N LEU A 52 0.40 13.30 10.86
CA LEU A 52 1.64 12.85 10.25
C LEU A 52 2.50 14.04 9.86
N VAL A 53 3.78 13.97 10.20
CA VAL A 53 4.81 14.89 9.69
C VAL A 53 5.85 14.08 8.93
N GLN A 54 5.86 14.21 7.61
CA GLN A 54 6.87 13.59 6.74
C GLN A 54 7.97 14.57 6.40
N THR A 55 9.16 14.31 6.95
CA THR A 55 10.39 15.01 6.56
C THR A 55 11.03 14.32 5.36
N LYS A 56 12.25 14.73 4.95
CA LYS A 56 13.03 13.99 3.95
C LYS A 56 13.34 12.56 4.39
N GLN A 57 13.59 12.36 5.67
CA GLN A 57 14.18 11.15 6.24
C GLN A 57 13.13 10.32 6.98
N ASP A 58 12.35 10.98 7.83
CA ASP A 58 11.47 10.33 8.80
C ASP A 58 10.01 10.71 8.61
N LEU A 59 9.15 9.85 9.17
CA LEU A 59 7.73 10.09 9.35
C LEU A 59 7.42 10.08 10.86
N TYR A 60 6.83 11.16 11.35
CA TYR A 60 6.41 11.32 12.74
C TYR A 60 4.90 11.26 12.85
N GLU A 61 4.40 10.64 13.92
CA GLU A 61 3.00 10.79 14.38
C GLU A 61 3.01 11.68 15.61
N LEU A 62 2.31 12.81 15.52
CA LEU A 62 2.31 13.85 16.55
C LEU A 62 0.89 14.21 16.93
N CYS A 63 0.66 14.39 18.23
CA CYS A 63 -0.59 14.95 18.70
C CYS A 63 -0.64 16.45 18.38
N ALA A 64 -1.84 16.99 18.16
CA ALA A 64 -2.04 18.41 17.90
C ALA A 64 -1.42 19.30 19.00
N GLU A 65 -1.46 18.83 20.24
CA GLU A 65 -0.91 19.52 21.41
C GLU A 65 0.62 19.62 21.41
N ASP A 66 1.31 18.69 20.74
CA ASP A 66 2.77 18.72 20.62
C ASP A 66 3.25 19.77 19.64
N ILE A 67 2.36 20.31 18.81
CA ILE A 67 2.68 21.27 17.73
C ILE A 67 2.36 22.69 18.20
N VAL A 68 3.40 23.53 18.27
CA VAL A 68 3.30 24.95 18.67
C VAL A 68 2.96 25.83 17.49
N SER A 69 3.55 25.59 16.32
CA SER A 69 3.25 26.35 15.10
C SER A 69 3.62 25.60 13.83
N VAL A 70 2.95 25.94 12.74
CA VAL A 70 3.20 25.42 11.39
C VAL A 70 3.29 26.57 10.40
N GLY A 71 4.38 26.64 9.63
CA GLY A 71 4.57 27.71 8.64
C GLY A 71 4.58 29.11 9.25
N GLY A 72 4.96 29.23 10.52
CA GLY A 72 4.93 30.49 11.28
C GLY A 72 3.57 30.84 11.90
N GLN A 73 2.52 30.07 11.63
CA GLN A 73 1.20 30.28 12.23
C GLN A 73 1.04 29.46 13.52
N PRO A 74 0.56 30.05 14.63
CA PRO A 74 0.32 29.32 15.87
C PRO A 74 -0.64 28.13 15.71
N GLY A 75 -0.33 27.03 16.39
CA GLY A 75 -1.11 25.79 16.37
C GLY A 75 -0.96 24.99 15.08
N VAL A 76 -1.95 24.15 14.82
CA VAL A 76 -2.05 23.30 13.63
C VAL A 76 -3.01 23.90 12.61
N PRO A 77 -2.73 23.79 11.30
CA PRO A 77 -3.64 24.29 10.29
C PRO A 77 -4.97 23.50 10.34
N PRO A 78 -6.13 24.16 10.22
CA PRO A 78 -7.39 23.46 9.99
C PRO A 78 -7.29 22.75 8.64
N GLN A 79 -7.22 21.41 8.64
CA GLN A 79 -7.26 20.66 7.39
C GLN A 79 -8.73 20.38 7.03
N ALA A 80 -9.09 20.69 5.78
CA ALA A 80 -10.41 20.39 5.23
C ALA A 80 -10.74 18.91 5.43
N ALA A 81 -12.01 18.59 5.73
CA ALA A 81 -12.52 17.24 5.99
C ALA A 81 -11.82 16.23 5.08
N THR A 82 -10.89 15.50 5.68
CA THR A 82 -9.88 14.77 4.95
C THR A 82 -10.50 13.47 4.46
N GLN A 83 -10.31 13.12 3.18
CA GLN A 83 -10.57 11.75 2.75
C GLN A 83 -9.87 10.78 3.70
N PRO A 84 -10.48 9.62 4.03
CA PRO A 84 -9.84 8.62 4.86
C PRO A 84 -8.46 8.28 4.32
N LEU A 85 -7.46 8.22 5.21
CA LEU A 85 -6.14 7.76 4.84
C LEU A 85 -6.16 6.26 4.68
N ASP A 86 -5.81 5.78 3.49
CA ASP A 86 -5.66 4.34 3.24
C ASP A 86 -4.34 3.86 3.87
N TYR A 87 -4.41 2.86 4.75
CA TYR A 87 -3.25 2.18 5.29
C TYR A 87 -2.91 1.00 4.38
N ASP A 88 -1.81 1.09 3.64
CA ASP A 88 -1.35 0.04 2.73
C ASP A 88 -0.14 -0.66 3.37
N GLN A 89 -0.33 -1.89 3.84
CA GLN A 89 0.74 -2.68 4.45
C GLN A 89 1.11 -3.84 3.52
N ARG A 90 2.36 -3.85 3.06
CA ARG A 90 2.87 -4.91 2.19
C ARG A 90 4.12 -5.54 2.74
N ARG A 91 4.15 -6.87 2.68
CA ARG A 91 5.37 -7.66 2.84
C ARG A 91 5.79 -8.17 1.46
N VAL A 92 7.07 -8.03 1.16
CA VAL A 92 7.67 -8.49 -0.09
C VAL A 92 8.80 -9.44 0.28
N VAL A 93 8.76 -10.66 -0.25
CA VAL A 93 9.84 -11.63 -0.12
C VAL A 93 10.51 -11.75 -1.47
N LEU A 94 11.79 -11.40 -1.54
CA LEU A 94 12.60 -11.56 -2.74
C LEU A 94 13.26 -12.94 -2.69
N HIS A 95 13.16 -13.66 -3.80
CA HIS A 95 13.68 -15.01 -3.94
C HIS A 95 14.92 -15.04 -4.83
N ALA A 96 15.83 -15.98 -4.57
CA ALA A 96 17.09 -16.09 -5.31
C ALA A 96 16.89 -16.50 -6.78
N ASP A 97 15.74 -17.05 -7.12
CA ASP A 97 15.32 -17.40 -8.49
C ASP A 97 14.90 -16.18 -9.33
N GLY A 98 14.87 -14.97 -8.73
CA GLY A 98 14.45 -13.75 -9.40
C GLY A 98 12.94 -13.48 -9.33
N THR A 99 12.21 -14.19 -8.47
CA THR A 99 10.80 -13.90 -8.20
C THR A 99 10.62 -13.01 -6.96
N ALA A 100 9.55 -12.21 -6.95
CA ALA A 100 9.13 -11.40 -5.82
C ALA A 100 7.71 -11.78 -5.40
N GLU A 101 7.55 -12.23 -4.16
CA GLU A 101 6.28 -12.60 -3.57
C GLU A 101 5.76 -11.43 -2.74
N VAL A 102 4.58 -10.91 -3.07
CA VAL A 102 3.98 -9.74 -2.41
C VAL A 102 2.74 -10.18 -1.65
N TRP A 103 2.75 -9.91 -0.34
CA TRP A 103 1.64 -10.12 0.57
C TRP A 103 1.01 -8.78 0.95
N VAL A 104 -0.31 -8.72 0.92
CA VAL A 104 -1.10 -7.57 1.37
C VAL A 104 -2.21 -8.07 2.29
N ALA A 105 -2.40 -7.40 3.42
CA ALA A 105 -3.54 -7.64 4.29
C ALA A 105 -4.62 -6.57 4.06
N HIS A 106 -5.87 -6.99 4.03
CA HIS A 106 -7.02 -6.11 3.82
C HIS A 106 -8.11 -6.40 4.84
N ASP A 107 -8.75 -5.33 5.31
CA ASP A 107 -9.99 -5.41 6.04
C ASP A 107 -11.14 -5.20 5.05
N ILE A 108 -12.11 -6.12 5.07
CA ILE A 108 -13.30 -6.10 4.23
C ILE A 108 -14.49 -5.87 5.16
N THR A 109 -15.01 -4.64 5.16
CA THR A 109 -16.20 -4.28 5.93
C THR A 109 -17.44 -4.36 5.06
N ASN A 110 -18.43 -5.12 5.51
CA ASN A 110 -19.72 -5.19 4.85
C ASN A 110 -20.59 -3.99 5.25
N ASN A 111 -20.56 -2.94 4.44
CA ASN A 111 -21.42 -1.76 4.61
C ASN A 111 -22.78 -1.90 3.93
N PHE A 112 -23.12 -3.07 3.39
CA PHE A 112 -24.42 -3.34 2.78
C PHE A 112 -25.42 -3.88 3.81
N ASP A 113 -26.70 -3.80 3.47
CA ASP A 113 -27.82 -4.39 4.22
C ASP A 113 -28.04 -5.89 3.91
N ARG A 114 -27.08 -6.52 3.22
CA ARG A 114 -27.13 -7.92 2.79
C ARG A 114 -25.83 -8.64 3.08
N VAL A 115 -25.89 -9.96 3.18
CA VAL A 115 -24.73 -10.83 3.37
C VAL A 115 -23.79 -10.77 2.16
N LEU A 116 -22.49 -10.65 2.41
CA LEU A 116 -21.46 -10.77 1.38
C LEU A 116 -20.86 -12.18 1.38
N THR A 117 -20.80 -12.79 0.20
CA THR A 117 -20.18 -14.11 0.00
C THR A 117 -18.92 -14.04 -0.87
N TYR A 118 -18.57 -12.86 -1.38
CA TYR A 118 -17.34 -12.63 -2.13
C TYR A 118 -16.93 -11.16 -2.10
N ALA A 119 -15.64 -10.91 -2.37
CA ALA A 119 -15.12 -9.61 -2.78
C ALA A 119 -14.87 -9.60 -4.29
N MET A 120 -15.04 -8.44 -4.93
CA MET A 120 -14.74 -8.25 -6.35
C MET A 120 -13.96 -6.96 -6.56
N PHE A 121 -12.88 -7.03 -7.34
CA PHE A 121 -12.14 -5.86 -7.81
C PHE A 121 -11.79 -5.97 -9.29
N GLY A 122 -11.41 -4.84 -9.89
CA GLY A 122 -11.06 -4.77 -11.31
C GLY A 122 -9.56 -4.95 -11.55
N ALA A 123 -9.19 -5.64 -12.62
CA ALA A 123 -7.82 -5.73 -13.12
C ALA A 123 -7.78 -5.41 -14.62
N LYS A 124 -6.76 -4.64 -15.05
CA LYS A 124 -6.44 -4.45 -16.47
C LYS A 124 -5.75 -5.69 -17.02
N GLU A 125 -5.79 -5.88 -18.34
CA GLU A 125 -5.15 -7.02 -19.01
C GLU A 125 -3.67 -7.19 -18.62
N ARG A 126 -2.91 -6.09 -18.56
CA ARG A 126 -1.50 -6.07 -18.13
C ARG A 126 -1.26 -6.57 -16.71
N GLU A 127 -2.28 -6.58 -15.85
CA GLU A 127 -2.18 -7.02 -14.45
C GLU A 127 -2.51 -8.53 -14.32
N LEU A 128 -3.11 -9.15 -15.33
CA LEU A 128 -3.52 -10.55 -15.32
C LEU A 128 -2.42 -11.55 -15.00
N PRO A 129 -1.16 -11.40 -15.48
CA PRO A 129 -0.09 -12.32 -15.10
C PRO A 129 0.06 -12.41 -13.57
N SER A 130 0.02 -11.27 -12.88
CA SER A 130 0.07 -11.25 -11.41
C SER A 130 -1.19 -11.79 -10.76
N MET A 131 -2.38 -11.45 -11.29
CA MET A 131 -3.66 -11.94 -10.76
C MET A 131 -3.80 -13.46 -10.89
N ARG A 132 -3.26 -14.07 -11.95
CA ARG A 132 -3.29 -15.53 -12.16
C ARG A 132 -2.45 -16.31 -11.15
N THR A 133 -1.46 -15.67 -10.53
CA THR A 133 -0.65 -16.26 -9.45
C THR A 133 -1.20 -15.96 -8.06
N MET A 134 -2.30 -15.21 -7.98
CA MET A 134 -2.88 -14.76 -6.73
C MET A 134 -3.37 -15.94 -5.90
N ALA A 135 -3.00 -15.95 -4.62
CA ALA A 135 -3.65 -16.74 -3.60
C ALA A 135 -4.30 -15.79 -2.59
N ALA A 136 -5.53 -16.09 -2.19
CA ALA A 136 -6.24 -15.34 -1.16
C ALA A 136 -6.44 -16.23 0.06
N TYR A 137 -6.44 -15.62 1.25
CA TYR A 137 -6.61 -16.32 2.52
C TYR A 137 -7.53 -15.51 3.45
N ASP A 138 -8.34 -16.20 4.25
CA ASP A 138 -9.09 -15.58 5.32
C ASP A 138 -8.21 -15.31 6.56
N GLN A 139 -8.79 -14.70 7.59
CA GLN A 139 -8.11 -14.40 8.86
C GLN A 139 -7.63 -15.64 9.64
N PHE A 140 -8.10 -16.84 9.29
CA PHE A 140 -7.70 -18.11 9.89
C PHE A 140 -6.62 -18.82 9.07
N GLY A 141 -6.22 -18.25 7.92
CA GLY A 141 -5.24 -18.83 7.01
C GLY A 141 -5.81 -19.84 6.03
N ASN A 142 -7.14 -20.00 5.94
CA ASN A 142 -7.74 -20.89 4.94
C ASN A 142 -7.63 -20.25 3.56
N LYS A 143 -7.21 -21.05 2.58
CA LYS A 143 -7.13 -20.61 1.19
C LYS A 143 -8.54 -20.41 0.62
N LEU A 144 -8.77 -19.23 0.06
CA LEU A 144 -10.01 -18.85 -0.60
C LEU A 144 -9.95 -19.12 -2.11
N ASN A 145 -11.12 -19.32 -2.72
CA ASN A 145 -11.21 -19.49 -4.16
C ASN A 145 -11.06 -18.13 -4.86
N VAL A 146 -10.23 -18.08 -5.90
CA VAL A 146 -10.02 -16.89 -6.72
C VAL A 146 -10.38 -17.22 -8.16
N ARG A 147 -11.26 -16.42 -8.75
CA ARG A 147 -11.67 -16.57 -10.16
C ARG A 147 -11.57 -15.24 -10.89
N ILE A 148 -11.22 -15.29 -12.16
CA ILE A 148 -11.03 -14.12 -13.01
C ILE A 148 -11.95 -14.24 -14.20
N GLU A 149 -12.79 -13.24 -14.42
CA GLU A 149 -13.79 -13.23 -15.47
C GLU A 149 -13.71 -11.91 -16.26
N PRO A 150 -13.86 -11.92 -17.59
CA PRO A 150 -13.97 -10.68 -18.36
C PRO A 150 -15.17 -9.85 -17.89
N ARG A 151 -15.01 -8.53 -17.79
CA ARG A 151 -16.12 -7.62 -17.50
C ARG A 151 -16.75 -7.16 -18.82
N THR A 152 -17.96 -7.66 -19.09
CA THR A 152 -18.73 -7.38 -20.31
C THR A 152 -18.79 -5.88 -20.62
N GLY A 153 -18.43 -5.52 -21.84
CA GLY A 153 -18.48 -4.13 -22.33
C GLY A 153 -17.33 -3.24 -21.85
N THR A 154 -16.26 -3.79 -21.27
CA THR A 154 -15.09 -3.03 -20.82
C THR A 154 -13.78 -3.74 -21.16
N ASP A 155 -12.65 -3.05 -21.00
CA ASP A 155 -11.28 -3.58 -21.11
C ASP A 155 -10.76 -4.20 -19.78
N LEU A 156 -11.65 -4.37 -18.81
CA LEU A 156 -11.32 -4.84 -17.46
C LEU A 156 -11.73 -6.30 -17.26
N TYR A 157 -11.07 -6.93 -16.30
CA TYR A 157 -11.42 -8.23 -15.75
C TYR A 157 -11.91 -8.05 -14.31
N ASN A 158 -12.93 -8.80 -13.93
CA ASN A 158 -13.36 -8.96 -12.55
C ASN A 158 -12.52 -10.06 -11.90
N VAL A 159 -11.86 -9.74 -10.79
CA VAL A 159 -11.22 -10.71 -9.92
C VAL A 159 -12.14 -10.90 -8.72
N PHE A 160 -12.65 -12.11 -8.56
CA PHE A 160 -13.49 -12.49 -7.43
C PHE A 160 -12.69 -13.30 -6.42
N VAL A 161 -12.93 -13.04 -5.15
CA VAL A 161 -12.45 -13.84 -4.03
C VAL A 161 -13.67 -14.33 -3.27
N ASP A 162 -13.97 -15.61 -3.37
CA ASP A 162 -15.15 -16.20 -2.73
C ASP A 162 -14.84 -16.49 -1.24
N PHE A 163 -15.72 -16.05 -0.36
CA PHE A 163 -15.57 -16.23 1.08
C PHE A 163 -16.10 -17.60 1.51
N VAL A 164 -15.34 -18.28 2.38
CA VAL A 164 -15.79 -19.53 3.01
C VAL A 164 -16.87 -19.24 4.06
N VAL A 165 -16.67 -18.17 4.85
CA VAL A 165 -17.64 -17.66 5.81
C VAL A 165 -18.21 -16.35 5.27
N PRO A 166 -19.54 -16.25 5.09
CA PRO A 166 -20.14 -15.00 4.64
C PRO A 166 -19.94 -13.88 5.68
N VAL A 167 -19.78 -12.64 5.19
CA VAL A 167 -19.64 -11.46 6.05
C VAL A 167 -21.00 -10.80 6.21
N LEU A 168 -21.52 -10.72 7.43
CA LEU A 168 -22.85 -10.14 7.73
C LEU A 168 -22.81 -8.60 7.66
N PRO A 169 -23.96 -7.93 7.47
CA PRO A 169 -24.05 -6.47 7.55
C PRO A 169 -23.39 -5.89 8.81
N GLY A 170 -22.50 -4.93 8.63
CA GLY A 170 -21.75 -4.28 9.72
C GLY A 170 -20.52 -5.05 10.21
N GLU A 171 -20.29 -6.28 9.76
CA GLU A 171 -19.08 -7.04 10.13
C GLU A 171 -17.87 -6.64 9.28
N THR A 172 -16.70 -6.81 9.88
CA THR A 172 -15.40 -6.70 9.20
C THR A 172 -14.69 -8.05 9.26
N MET A 173 -14.28 -8.55 8.11
CA MET A 173 -13.40 -9.70 7.99
C MET A 173 -12.02 -9.24 7.54
N ARG A 174 -10.97 -9.79 8.14
CA ARG A 174 -9.60 -9.61 7.66
C ARG A 174 -9.22 -10.72 6.69
N GLY A 175 -8.56 -10.36 5.61
CA GLY A 175 -8.02 -11.30 4.64
C GLY A 175 -6.60 -10.94 4.22
N SER A 176 -5.93 -11.85 3.55
CA SER A 176 -4.64 -11.59 2.92
C SER A 176 -4.60 -12.09 1.48
N LEU A 177 -3.88 -11.35 0.65
CA LEU A 177 -3.61 -11.68 -0.74
C LEU A 177 -2.11 -11.86 -0.92
N ARG A 178 -1.73 -12.90 -1.67
CA ARG A 178 -0.36 -13.19 -2.09
C ARG A 178 -0.29 -13.20 -3.61
N THR A 179 0.57 -12.39 -4.21
CA THR A 179 0.85 -12.42 -5.65
C THR A 179 2.33 -12.69 -5.91
N LEU A 180 2.63 -13.37 -7.01
CA LEU A 180 4.00 -13.61 -7.48
C LEU A 180 4.31 -12.69 -8.66
N HIS A 181 5.47 -12.05 -8.63
CA HIS A 181 5.95 -11.15 -9.67
C HIS A 181 7.30 -11.64 -10.19
N THR A 182 7.39 -11.86 -11.50
CA THR A 182 8.61 -12.30 -12.20
C THR A 182 9.29 -11.15 -12.96
N ASP A 183 8.66 -9.98 -13.00
CA ASP A 183 9.06 -8.80 -13.78
C ASP A 183 9.67 -7.68 -12.91
N ARG A 184 9.70 -7.86 -11.59
CA ARG A 184 10.11 -6.84 -10.62
C ARG A 184 11.60 -6.89 -10.25
N ILE A 185 12.30 -7.97 -10.61
CA ILE A 185 13.71 -8.18 -10.31
C ILE A 185 14.49 -8.27 -11.62
N GLN A 186 15.45 -7.37 -11.80
CA GLN A 186 16.45 -7.44 -12.86
C GLN A 186 17.69 -8.14 -12.31
N ARG A 187 18.26 -9.10 -13.03
CA ARG A 187 19.42 -9.89 -12.59
C ARG A 187 20.54 -9.86 -13.62
N GLU A 188 21.75 -9.57 -13.16
CA GLU A 188 23.00 -9.64 -13.92
C GLU A 188 24.04 -10.42 -13.10
N GLY A 189 24.17 -11.71 -13.40
CA GLY A 189 25.00 -12.63 -12.61
C GLY A 189 24.51 -12.72 -11.15
N LYS A 190 25.34 -12.27 -10.21
CA LYS A 190 25.02 -12.22 -8.77
C LYS A 190 24.32 -10.93 -8.35
N LYS A 191 24.34 -9.89 -9.20
CA LYS A 191 23.73 -8.60 -8.90
C LYS A 191 22.26 -8.64 -9.25
N CYS A 192 21.44 -8.25 -8.31
CA CYS A 192 20.00 -8.20 -8.45
C CYS A 192 19.50 -6.79 -8.12
N ARG A 193 18.49 -6.33 -8.85
CA ARG A 193 17.82 -5.05 -8.64
C ARG A 193 16.32 -5.27 -8.60
N TYR A 194 15.75 -5.11 -7.42
CA TYR A 194 14.31 -5.05 -7.23
C TYR A 194 13.82 -3.61 -7.36
N GLY A 195 12.79 -3.40 -8.18
CA GLY A 195 12.17 -2.10 -8.38
C GLY A 195 10.66 -2.17 -8.15
N PHE A 196 10.13 -1.17 -7.44
CA PHE A 196 8.70 -0.90 -7.46
C PHE A 196 8.44 0.53 -7.91
N TRP A 197 7.59 0.61 -8.92
CA TRP A 197 7.07 1.83 -9.52
C TRP A 197 5.56 1.67 -9.51
N GLY A 198 4.87 2.68 -8.99
CA GLY A 198 3.43 2.68 -8.87
C GLY A 198 2.93 4.05 -8.45
N ASN A 199 1.76 4.41 -8.97
CA ASN A 199 1.04 5.61 -8.59
C ASN A 199 -0.02 5.22 -7.57
N MET A 200 -0.16 6.00 -6.52
CA MET A 200 -1.20 5.76 -5.52
C MET A 200 -2.52 6.41 -5.98
N PRO A 201 -3.65 5.70 -6.04
CA PRO A 201 -4.92 6.29 -6.50
C PRO A 201 -5.52 7.29 -5.49
N GLY A 202 -5.05 7.26 -4.24
CA GLY A 202 -5.48 8.14 -3.15
C GLY A 202 -4.35 8.39 -2.17
N ASP A 203 -4.61 9.21 -1.16
CA ASP A 203 -3.68 9.44 -0.04
C ASP A 203 -3.43 8.12 0.70
N ARG A 204 -2.15 7.72 0.83
CA ARG A 204 -1.77 6.46 1.47
C ARG A 204 -0.70 6.64 2.51
N LEU A 205 -0.87 5.96 3.64
CA LEU A 205 0.24 5.63 4.52
C LEU A 205 0.72 4.22 4.17
N LEU A 206 1.79 4.17 3.39
CA LEU A 206 2.36 2.91 2.91
C LEU A 206 3.41 2.43 3.91
N THR A 207 3.21 1.22 4.43
CA THR A 207 4.25 0.42 5.07
C THR A 207 4.66 -0.69 4.13
N ARG A 208 5.92 -0.72 3.70
CA ARG A 208 6.46 -1.79 2.87
C ARG A 208 7.67 -2.40 3.54
N ARG A 209 7.59 -3.70 3.80
CA ARG A 209 8.68 -4.54 4.31
C ARG A 209 9.19 -5.40 3.17
N VAL A 210 10.48 -5.29 2.83
CA VAL A 210 11.15 -6.12 1.83
C VAL A 210 12.15 -7.02 2.54
N GLU A 211 12.07 -8.32 2.29
CA GLU A 211 12.97 -9.34 2.80
C GLU A 211 13.86 -9.83 1.67
N LEU A 212 15.16 -9.72 1.84
CA LEU A 212 16.13 -10.24 0.87
C LEU A 212 16.21 -11.77 0.94
N PRO A 213 16.73 -12.41 -0.13
CA PRO A 213 17.09 -13.83 -0.07
C PRO A 213 18.09 -14.10 1.07
N LEU A 214 18.07 -15.33 1.58
CA LEU A 214 18.99 -15.76 2.64
C LEU A 214 20.45 -15.53 2.20
N GLY A 215 21.24 -14.87 3.04
CA GLY A 215 22.66 -14.59 2.78
C GLY A 215 22.93 -13.56 1.68
N ALA A 216 21.89 -12.91 1.13
CA ALA A 216 22.08 -11.83 0.18
C ALA A 216 22.62 -10.57 0.88
N LYS A 217 23.57 -9.89 0.23
CA LYS A 217 24.17 -8.65 0.72
C LYS A 217 23.46 -7.45 0.09
N LEU A 218 22.86 -6.60 0.92
CA LEU A 218 22.33 -5.31 0.47
C LEU A 218 23.48 -4.40 -0.02
N THR A 219 23.37 -3.88 -1.24
CA THR A 219 24.38 -2.98 -1.83
C THR A 219 23.86 -1.56 -2.02
N LYS A 220 22.56 -1.40 -2.33
CA LYS A 220 21.91 -0.10 -2.43
C LYS A 220 20.45 -0.17 -2.02
N VAL A 221 19.98 0.87 -1.34
CA VAL A 221 18.56 1.05 -1.02
C VAL A 221 18.16 2.51 -1.22
N GLU A 222 17.11 2.74 -2.01
CA GLU A 222 16.62 4.08 -2.31
C GLU A 222 15.09 4.07 -2.42
N PRO A 223 14.35 5.01 -1.80
CA PRO A 223 14.83 6.01 -0.84
C PRO A 223 15.35 5.35 0.45
N ARG A 224 16.03 6.13 1.30
CA ARG A 224 16.51 5.64 2.60
C ARG A 224 15.33 5.01 3.40
N PRO A 225 15.46 3.77 3.89
CA PRO A 225 14.42 3.12 4.66
C PRO A 225 14.31 3.71 6.06
N ASN A 226 13.15 3.49 6.69
CA ASN A 226 12.93 3.85 8.09
C ASN A 226 13.64 2.88 9.05
N LEU A 227 13.76 1.61 8.63
CA LEU A 227 14.39 0.56 9.40
C LEU A 227 15.09 -0.42 8.46
N GLU A 228 16.28 -0.85 8.87
CA GLU A 228 17.05 -1.93 8.27
C GLU A 228 17.51 -2.83 9.41
N ILE A 229 17.17 -4.12 9.34
CA ILE A 229 17.53 -5.11 10.36
C ILE A 229 17.92 -6.42 9.70
N GLU A 230 18.72 -7.22 10.41
CA GLU A 230 18.94 -8.61 10.07
C GLU A 230 18.10 -9.51 10.98
N HIS A 231 17.46 -10.51 10.39
CA HIS A 231 16.69 -11.52 11.12
C HIS A 231 16.82 -12.87 10.40
N GLU A 232 17.26 -13.90 11.12
CA GLU A 232 17.42 -15.26 10.58
C GLU A 232 18.26 -15.31 9.28
N GLY A 233 19.35 -14.54 9.24
CA GLY A 233 20.25 -14.48 8.08
C GLY A 233 19.69 -13.74 6.85
N ARG A 234 18.57 -13.03 7.01
CA ARG A 234 17.96 -12.19 5.98
C ARG A 234 18.03 -10.73 6.36
N THR A 235 18.42 -9.88 5.42
CA THR A 235 18.24 -8.43 5.54
C THR A 235 16.78 -8.07 5.29
N ILE A 236 16.19 -7.29 6.19
CA ILE A 236 14.83 -6.80 6.13
C ILE A 236 14.85 -5.28 6.11
N ILE A 237 14.20 -4.71 5.11
CA ILE A 237 14.15 -3.27 4.85
C ILE A 237 12.70 -2.81 4.98
N VAL A 238 12.46 -1.76 5.77
CA VAL A 238 11.10 -1.24 6.00
C VAL A 238 11.01 0.23 5.65
N TRP A 239 10.05 0.57 4.80
CA TRP A 239 9.58 1.93 4.60
C TRP A 239 8.22 2.10 5.25
N ARG A 240 8.01 3.26 5.87
CA ARG A 240 6.73 3.77 6.31
C ARG A 240 6.64 5.24 5.92
N ARG A 241 5.89 5.53 4.87
CA ARG A 241 5.85 6.86 4.24
C ARG A 241 4.44 7.23 3.79
N TYR A 242 4.14 8.52 3.90
CA TYR A 242 2.93 9.14 3.39
C TYR A 242 3.10 9.50 1.92
N TYR A 243 2.15 9.09 1.11
CA TYR A 243 2.06 9.35 -0.33
C TYR A 243 0.75 10.07 -0.61
N PRO A 244 0.78 11.34 -1.03
CA PRO A 244 -0.41 11.99 -1.58
C PRO A 244 -0.96 11.21 -2.76
N ALA A 245 -2.26 11.35 -3.01
CA ALA A 245 -2.89 10.84 -4.22
C ALA A 245 -2.08 11.22 -5.48
N LEU A 246 -1.94 10.25 -6.39
CA LEU A 246 -1.21 10.33 -7.66
C LEU A 246 0.31 10.53 -7.54
N SER A 247 0.88 10.52 -6.33
CA SER A 247 2.33 10.52 -6.17
C SER A 247 2.95 9.18 -6.60
N GLU A 248 4.16 9.28 -7.15
CA GLU A 248 4.97 8.11 -7.46
C GLU A 248 5.69 7.63 -6.20
N PHE A 249 5.76 6.30 -6.04
CA PHE A 249 6.62 5.68 -5.03
C PHE A 249 7.72 4.86 -5.70
N PRO A 250 8.81 5.50 -6.16
CA PRO A 250 9.97 4.77 -6.64
C PRO A 250 10.68 4.16 -5.44
N LEU A 251 10.85 2.84 -5.44
CA LEU A 251 11.81 2.19 -4.57
C LEU A 251 12.72 1.28 -5.40
N VAL A 252 13.98 1.25 -5.00
CA VAL A 252 15.03 0.45 -5.59
C VAL A 252 15.79 -0.23 -4.48
N VAL A 253 15.95 -1.54 -4.60
CA VAL A 253 16.79 -2.36 -3.73
C VAL A 253 17.76 -3.12 -4.63
N GLU A 254 19.05 -2.85 -4.49
CA GLU A 254 20.12 -3.58 -5.15
C GLU A 254 20.81 -4.45 -4.13
N TYR A 255 21.04 -5.71 -4.49
CA TYR A 255 21.64 -6.70 -3.63
C TYR A 255 22.46 -7.70 -4.43
N GLU A 256 23.37 -8.38 -3.75
CA GLU A 256 24.18 -9.45 -4.30
C GLU A 256 23.80 -10.77 -3.66
N LEU A 257 23.51 -11.79 -4.47
CA LEU A 257 23.29 -13.15 -4.00
C LEU A 257 24.61 -13.75 -3.46
N PRO A 258 24.55 -14.64 -2.45
CA PRO A 258 25.74 -15.36 -2.01
C PRO A 258 26.34 -16.14 -3.19
N GLY A 259 27.67 -16.25 -3.21
CA GLY A 259 28.33 -17.16 -4.15
C GLY A 259 28.01 -18.61 -3.81
N GLU A 260 27.91 -19.45 -4.83
CA GLU A 260 28.22 -20.88 -4.67
C GLU A 260 29.66 -21.05 -4.19
#